data_AF-A0A229W1A5-F1
#
_entry.id   AF-A0A229W1A5-F1
#
_cell.length_a   1.000
_cell.length_b   1.000
_cell.length_c   1.000
_cell.angle_alpha   90.00
_cell.angle_beta   90.00
_cell.angle_gamma   90.00
#
_symmetry.space_group_name_H-M   'P 1'
#
loop_
_entity.id
_entity.type
_entity.pdbx_description
1 polymer ?
#
loop_
_entity_poly.entity_id
_entity_poly.type
_entity_poly.pdbx_seq_one_letter_code
_entity_poly.pdbx_strand_id
1 'polypeptide(L)' 'MSIINITKRDHAYQQVLNQIHAMRDTSIEHIDHPDTRQGYLTALAELEHCLNDWMRPPKTLRPH' A
#
# COMPACT_ATOMS: atom_id res chain seq x y z
N MET A 1 -9.18 -9.44 -26.50
CA MET A 1 -8.35 -8.84 -25.43
C MET A 1 -9.08 -7.59 -24.95
N SER A 2 -9.33 -7.25 -23.68
CA SER A 2 -8.83 -7.74 -22.40
C SER A 2 -9.63 -7.07 -21.26
N ILE A 3 -10.93 -7.34 -21.11
CA ILE A 3 -11.75 -6.80 -19.98
C ILE A 3 -11.29 -7.39 -18.64
N ILE A 4 -10.72 -8.60 -18.67
CA ILE A 4 -10.30 -9.39 -17.49
C ILE A 4 -9.04 -8.83 -16.79
N ASN A 5 -8.30 -7.91 -17.40
CA ASN A 5 -6.96 -7.53 -16.89
C ASN A 5 -6.96 -6.28 -16.00
N ILE A 6 -7.92 -5.36 -16.17
CA ILE A 6 -8.02 -4.15 -15.32
C ILE A 6 -8.55 -4.53 -13.94
N THR A 7 -9.67 -5.27 -13.87
CA THR A 7 -10.28 -5.65 -12.58
C THR A 7 -9.37 -6.49 -11.68
N LYS A 8 -8.57 -7.41 -12.26
CA LYS A 8 -7.61 -8.21 -11.49
C LYS A 8 -6.43 -7.37 -10.97
N ARG A 9 -5.95 -6.42 -11.77
CA ARG A 9 -4.89 -5.48 -11.38
C ARG A 9 -5.38 -4.55 -10.27
N ASP A 10 -6.60 -4.04 -10.40
CA ASP A 10 -7.23 -3.17 -9.39
C ASP A 10 -7.45 -3.92 -8.07
N HIS A 11 -7.92 -5.16 -8.14
CA HIS A 11 -8.07 -6.01 -6.96
C HIS A 11 -6.73 -6.34 -6.30
N ALA A 12 -5.71 -6.69 -7.09
CA ALA A 12 -4.36 -6.94 -6.56
C ALA A 12 -3.77 -5.68 -5.90
N TYR A 13 -3.95 -4.52 -6.53
CA TYR A 13 -3.55 -3.23 -5.96
C TYR A 13 -4.21 -2.98 -4.59
N GLN A 14 -5.54 -3.15 -4.52
CA GLN A 14 -6.28 -2.97 -3.28
C GLN A 14 -5.85 -3.98 -2.20
N GLN A 15 -5.61 -5.24 -2.57
CA GLN A 15 -5.14 -6.25 -1.61
C GLN A 15 -3.79 -5.89 -1.01
N VAL A 16 -2.82 -5.45 -1.82
CA VAL A 16 -1.49 -5.05 -1.33
C VAL A 16 -1.60 -3.78 -0.48
N LEU A 17 -2.37 -2.78 -0.92
CA LEU A 17 -2.60 -1.55 -0.15
C LEU A 17 -3.20 -1.85 1.23
N ASN A 18 -4.22 -2.71 1.28
CA ASN A 18 -4.85 -3.11 2.53
C ASN A 18 -3.87 -3.84 3.46
N GLN A 19 -2.94 -4.64 2.93
CA GLN A 19 -1.90 -5.29 3.73
C GLN A 19 -0.92 -4.28 4.31
N ILE A 20 -0.48 -3.28 3.52
CA ILE A 20 0.39 -2.19 4.01
C ILE A 20 -0.30 -1.42 5.15
N HIS A 21 -1.58 -1.10 5.01
CA HIS A 21 -2.35 -0.45 6.07
C HIS A 21 -2.51 -1.33 7.31
N ALA A 22 -2.86 -2.62 7.14
CA ALA A 22 -2.95 -3.54 8.26
C ALA A 22 -1.62 -3.67 9.01
N MET A 23 -0.49 -3.71 8.30
CA MET A 23 0.86 -3.70 8.89
C MET A 23 1.14 -2.42 9.67
N ARG A 24 0.69 -1.27 9.17
CA ARG A 24 0.79 0.01 9.89
C ARG A 24 0.01 -0.04 11.20
N ASP A 25 -1.26 -0.44 11.12
CA ASP A 25 -2.19 -0.37 12.24
C ASP A 25 -1.84 -1.39 13.34
N THR A 26 -1.41 -2.60 12.96
CA THR A 26 -1.12 -3.67 13.92
C THR A 26 0.31 -3.61 14.47
N SER A 27 1.32 -3.35 13.64
CA SER A 27 2.71 -3.54 14.06
C SER A 27 3.26 -2.34 14.83
N ILE A 28 2.73 -1.13 14.61
CA ILE A 28 3.17 0.08 15.34
C ILE A 28 2.89 -0.01 16.83
N GLU A 29 1.80 -0.67 17.22
CA GLU A 29 1.43 -0.88 18.62
C GLU A 29 2.46 -1.74 19.38
N HIS A 30 3.28 -2.50 18.66
CA HIS A 30 4.30 -3.40 19.22
C HIS A 30 5.73 -2.84 19.11
N ILE A 31 5.92 -1.62 18.60
CA ILE A 31 7.24 -0.99 18.49
C ILE A 31 7.37 0.08 19.56
N ASP A 32 8.14 -0.23 20.62
CA ASP A 32 8.36 0.66 21.75
C ASP A 32 9.39 1.77 21.46
N HIS A 33 10.40 1.46 20.63
CA HIS A 33 11.47 2.41 20.33
C HIS A 33 11.03 3.46 19.30
N PRO A 34 11.06 4.77 19.61
CA PRO A 34 10.57 5.81 18.72
C PRO A 34 11.25 5.82 17.34
N ASP A 35 12.57 5.66 17.29
CA ASP A 35 13.32 5.67 16.02
C ASP A 35 12.98 4.46 15.15
N THR A 36 12.80 3.29 15.76
CA THR A 36 12.37 2.07 15.05
C THR A 36 10.96 2.24 14.51
N ARG A 37 10.06 2.86 15.28
CA ARG A 37 8.70 3.16 14.85
C ARG A 37 8.70 4.10 13.64
N GLN A 38 9.53 5.14 13.68
CA GLN A 38 9.66 6.09 12.58
C GLN A 38 10.28 5.45 11.33
N GLY A 39 11.31 4.61 11.49
CA GLY A 39 11.90 3.84 10.40
C GLY A 39 10.88 2.91 9.74
N TYR A 40 10.08 2.22 10.55
CA TYR A 40 9.01 1.34 10.08
C TYR A 40 7.91 2.10 9.31
N LEU A 41 7.46 3.24 9.84
CA LEU A 41 6.51 4.12 9.15
C LEU A 41 7.04 4.61 7.80
N THR A 42 8.33 4.96 7.75
CA THR A 42 9.00 5.40 6.52
C THR A 42 9.03 4.29 5.48
N ALA A 43 9.41 3.07 5.89
CA ALA A 43 9.41 1.91 5.00
C ALA A 43 8.02 1.58 4.45
N LEU A 44 6.96 1.68 5.26
CA LEU A 44 5.59 1.47 4.79
C LEU A 44 5.16 2.52 3.76
N ALA A 45 5.54 3.78 3.96
CA ALA A 45 5.28 4.86 3.01
C ALA A 45 6.02 4.65 1.68
N GLU A 46 7.26 4.16 1.72
CA GLU A 46 8.02 3.79 0.52
C GLU A 46 7.37 2.63 -0.23
N LEU A 47 6.88 1.60 0.47
CA LEU A 47 6.14 0.50 -0.15
C LEU A 47 4.86 0.98 -0.85
N GLU A 48 4.10 1.87 -0.22
CA GLU A 48 2.91 2.47 -0.82
C GLU A 48 3.29 3.31 -2.06
N HIS A 49 4.38 4.07 -2.00
CA HIS A 49 4.88 4.84 -3.13
C HIS A 49 5.29 3.93 -4.30
N CYS A 50 6.06 2.86 -4.05
CA CYS A 50 6.42 1.88 -5.07
C CYS A 50 5.19 1.21 -5.70
N LEU A 51 4.19 0.87 -4.89
CA LEU A 51 2.93 0.30 -5.37
C LEU A 51 2.22 1.26 -6.32
N ASN A 52 2.15 2.55 -5.97
CA ASN A 52 1.58 3.61 -6.80
C ASN A 52 2.32 3.76 -8.13
N ASP A 53 3.65 3.75 -8.11
CA ASP A 53 4.48 3.94 -9.31
C ASP A 53 4.41 2.73 -10.26
N TRP A 54 4.54 1.52 -9.72
CA TRP A 54 4.60 0.31 -10.55
C TRP A 54 3.23 -0.10 -11.09
N MET A 55 2.18 0.04 -10.27
CA MET A 55 0.85 -0.41 -10.65
C MET A 55 -0.02 0.70 -11.21
N ARG A 56 0.35 1.98 -11.09
CA ARG A 56 -0.42 3.16 -11.52
C ARG A 56 -1.88 3.05 -11.05
N PRO A 57 -2.28 3.69 -9.93
CA PRO A 57 -3.56 3.42 -9.30
C PRO A 57 -4.72 3.46 -10.31
N PRO A 58 -5.71 2.55 -10.15
CA PRO A 58 -6.90 2.53 -10.97
C PRO A 58 -7.50 3.94 -11.08
N LYS A 59 -8.07 4.32 -12.23
CA LYS A 59 -8.69 5.66 -12.38
C LYS A 59 -9.70 5.98 -11.27
N THR A 60 -10.34 4.96 -10.71
CA THR A 60 -11.31 5.04 -9.61
C THR A 60 -10.71 5.37 -8.25
N LEU A 61 -9.39 5.23 -8.08
CA LEU A 61 -8.67 5.47 -6.82
C LEU A 61 -7.71 6.68 -6.90
N ARG A 62 -7.66 7.38 -8.04
CA ARG A 62 -6.87 8.62 -8.14
C ARG A 62 -7.70 9.78 -7.58
N PRO A 63 -7.12 10.64 -6.73
CA PRO A 63 -7.78 11.89 -6.37
C PRO A 63 -7.98 12.74 -7.63
N HIS A 64 -9.19 13.29 -7.79
CA HIS A 64 -9.58 14.19 -8.88
C HIS A 64 -8.96 15.57 -8.71
#